data_AF-A0A924FQ59-F1
#
_entry.id   AF-A0A924FQ59-F1
#
_cell.length_a   1.000
_cell.length_b   1.000
_cell.length_c   1.000
_cell.angle_alpha   90.00
_cell.angle_beta   90.00
_cell.angle_gamma   90.00
#
_symmetry.space_group_name_H-M   'P 1'
#
loop_
_entity.id
_entity.type
_entity.pdbx_description
1 polymer ?
#
loop_
_entity_poly.entity_id
_entity_poly.type
_entity_poly.pdbx_seq_one_letter_code
_entity_poly.pdbx_strand_id
1 'polypeptide(L)' 'MKNYTPWDGQQIDKLKELIAARVSLARAAVIMKRPQASVQAQARKLGMPFPGVRAIRAAIKAKMADSGVSGHQNRGA' A
#
# COMPACT_ATOMS: atom_id res chain seq x y z
N MET A 1 -15.03 2.55 -21.55
CA MET A 1 -14.72 2.68 -20.11
C MET A 1 -14.65 1.27 -19.54
N LYS A 2 -13.62 0.92 -18.75
CA LYS A 2 -13.60 -0.40 -18.06
C LYS A 2 -14.62 -0.34 -16.94
N ASN A 3 -15.72 -1.09 -17.08
CA ASN A 3 -16.70 -1.26 -16.01
C ASN A 3 -16.10 -2.23 -15.00
N TYR A 4 -15.72 -1.73 -13.83
CA TYR A 4 -15.22 -2.59 -12.77
C TYR A 4 -16.38 -3.29 -12.10
N THR A 5 -16.21 -4.57 -11.77
CA THR A 5 -17.15 -5.34 -10.97
C THR A 5 -17.42 -4.59 -9.65
N PRO A 6 -18.65 -4.64 -9.10
CA PRO A 6 -18.90 -4.16 -7.74
C PRO A 6 -17.94 -4.78 -6.72
N TRP A 7 -17.71 -4.09 -5.61
CA TRP A 7 -16.90 -4.60 -4.50
C TRP A 7 -17.66 -5.72 -3.79
N ASP A 8 -17.11 -6.93 -3.77
CA ASP A 8 -17.64 -8.04 -2.98
C ASP A 8 -16.98 -8.11 -1.59
N GLY A 9 -17.53 -8.96 -0.71
CA GLY A 9 -17.00 -9.16 0.64
C GLY A 9 -15.54 -9.64 0.67
N GLN A 10 -15.17 -10.59 -0.20
CA GLN A 10 -13.80 -11.11 -0.28
C GLN A 10 -12.80 -10.03 -0.73
N GLN A 11 -13.20 -9.15 -1.64
CA GLN A 11 -12.39 -8.01 -2.08
C GLN A 11 -12.23 -6.98 -0.97
N ILE A 12 -13.27 -6.77 -0.17
CA ILE A 12 -13.22 -5.89 1.00
C ILE A 12 -12.26 -6.47 2.04
N ASP A 13 -12.33 -7.76 2.33
CA ASP A 13 -11.44 -8.39 3.31
C ASP A 13 -9.99 -8.40 2.84
N LYS A 14 -9.76 -8.69 1.55
CA LYS A 14 -8.43 -8.57 0.94
C LYS A 14 -7.89 -7.15 0.98
N LEU A 15 -8.74 -6.14 0.80
CA LEU A 15 -8.35 -4.74 0.93
C LEU A 15 -7.92 -4.42 2.37
N LYS A 16 -8.65 -4.88 3.38
CA LYS A 16 -8.29 -4.72 4.80
C LYS A 16 -6.96 -5.40 5.11
N GLU A 17 -6.73 -6.61 4.63
CA GLU A 17 -5.45 -7.33 4.79
C GLU A 17 -4.28 -6.54 4.22
N LEU A 18 -4.43 -5.96 3.02
CA LEU A 18 -3.39 -5.15 2.38
C LEU A 18 -3.07 -3.88 3.18
N ILE A 19 -4.10 -3.24 3.76
CA ILE A 19 -3.93 -2.06 4.62
C ILE A 19 -3.24 -2.45 5.92
N ALA A 20 -3.66 -3.54 6.55
CA ALA A 20 -3.05 -4.08 7.77
C ALA A 20 -1.58 -4.46 7.55
N ALA A 21 -1.27 -5.06 6.39
CA ALA A 21 0.10 -5.35 5.95
C ALA A 21 0.92 -4.09 5.57
N ARG A 22 0.33 -2.89 5.69
CA ARG A 22 0.92 -1.58 5.34
C ARG A 22 1.45 -1.52 3.90
N VAL A 23 0.77 -2.21 2.99
CA VAL A 23 1.09 -2.17 1.55
C VAL A 23 0.75 -0.78 1.00
N SER A 24 1.57 -0.27 0.07
CA SER A 24 1.29 1.01 -0.58
C SER A 24 0.05 0.94 -1.48
N LEU A 25 -0.64 2.07 -1.64
CA LEU A 25 -1.80 2.18 -2.53
C LEU A 25 -1.50 1.66 -3.95
N ALA A 26 -0.32 1.99 -4.48
CA ALA A 26 0.10 1.56 -5.80
C ALA A 26 0.23 0.04 -5.90
N ARG A 27 0.80 -0.60 -4.88
CA ARG A 27 0.96 -2.06 -4.87
C ARG A 27 -0.37 -2.76 -4.63
N ALA A 28 -1.22 -2.22 -3.77
CA ALA A 28 -2.57 -2.72 -3.56
C ALA A 28 -3.40 -2.67 -4.86
N ALA A 29 -3.32 -1.57 -5.63
CA ALA A 29 -3.99 -1.44 -6.92
C ALA A 29 -3.57 -2.53 -7.92
N VAL A 30 -2.28 -2.87 -7.98
CA VAL A 30 -1.76 -3.96 -8.82
C VAL A 30 -2.30 -5.32 -8.37
N ILE A 31 -2.27 -5.60 -7.06
CA ILE A 31 -2.76 -6.88 -6.50
C ILE A 31 -4.27 -7.03 -6.74
N MET A 32 -5.04 -5.96 -6.52
CA MET A 32 -6.49 -5.93 -6.72
C MET A 32 -6.90 -5.82 -8.19
N LYS A 33 -5.95 -5.61 -9.11
CA LYS A 33 -6.19 -5.38 -10.55
C LYS A 33 -7.22 -4.25 -10.79
N ARG A 34 -7.19 -3.22 -9.95
CA ARG A 34 -8.13 -2.09 -9.94
C ARG A 34 -7.38 -0.76 -9.91
N PRO A 35 -7.97 0.33 -10.40
CA PRO A 35 -7.33 1.64 -10.42
C PRO A 35 -7.17 2.17 -8.98
N GLN A 36 -6.06 2.85 -8.75
CA GLN A 36 -5.70 3.41 -7.45
C GLN A 36 -6.81 4.29 -6.86
N ALA A 37 -7.47 5.12 -7.67
CA ALA A 37 -8.57 5.98 -7.22
C ALA A 37 -9.74 5.17 -6.63
N SER A 38 -10.11 4.03 -7.24
CA SER A 38 -11.19 3.17 -6.73
C SER A 38 -10.80 2.50 -5.42
N VAL A 39 -9.56 1.98 -5.34
CA VAL A 39 -9.01 1.36 -4.13
C VAL A 39 -8.91 2.36 -2.99
N GLN A 40 -8.46 3.59 -3.27
CA GLN A 40 -8.38 4.67 -2.29
C GLN A 40 -9.76 5.13 -1.82
N ALA A 41 -10.73 5.27 -2.72
CA ALA A 41 -12.10 5.63 -2.36
C ALA A 41 -12.73 4.57 -1.45
N GLN A 42 -12.53 3.29 -1.77
CA GLN A 42 -13.05 2.19 -0.93
C GLN A 42 -12.38 2.16 0.44
N ALA A 43 -11.05 2.30 0.50
CA ALA A 43 -10.32 2.36 1.76
C ALA A 43 -10.80 3.50 2.67
N ARG A 44 -11.07 4.68 2.08
CA ARG A 44 -11.66 5.82 2.80
C ARG A 44 -13.08 5.54 3.30
N LYS A 45 -13.93 4.91 2.47
CA LYS A 45 -15.30 4.52 2.86
C LYS A 45 -15.30 3.53 4.03
N LEU A 46 -14.30 2.66 4.09
CA LEU A 46 -14.12 1.70 5.19
C LEU A 46 -13.49 2.32 6.45
N GLY A 47 -13.15 3.62 6.44
CA GLY A 47 -12.47 4.28 7.57
C GLY A 47 -10.99 3.89 7.73
N MET A 48 -10.42 3.20 6.74
CA MET A 48 -9.06 2.64 6.79
C MET A 48 -8.22 3.20 5.63
N PRO A 49 -7.84 4.49 5.66
CA PRO A 49 -7.04 5.07 4.59
C PRO A 49 -5.67 4.41 4.50
N PHE A 50 -5.16 4.27 3.27
CA PHE A 50 -3.78 3.82 3.06
C PHE A 50 -2.79 4.76 3.74
N PRO A 51 -1.72 4.23 4.35
CA PRO A 51 -0.67 5.05 4.93
C PRO A 51 -0.03 5.92 3.84
N GLY A 52 0.10 7.22 4.12
CA GLY A 52 0.77 8.14 3.21
C GLY A 52 2.23 7.75 2.97
N VAL A 53 2.81 8.22 1.86
CA VAL A 53 4.19 7.92 1.45
C VAL A 53 5.21 8.17 2.58
N ARG A 54 5.00 9.23 3.38
CA ARG A 54 5.85 9.55 4.54
C ARG A 54 5.80 8.48 5.64
N ALA A 55 4.61 7.95 5.93
CA ALA A 55 4.42 6.90 6.93
C ALA A 55 5.02 5.56 6.45
N ILE A 56 4.87 5.24 5.16
CA ILE A 56 5.50 4.05 4.55
C ILE A 56 7.02 4.17 4.61
N ARG A 57 7.60 5.32 4.24
CA ARG A 57 9.04 5.57 4.33
C ARG A 57 9.57 5.45 5.76
N ALA A 58 8.85 5.99 6.74
CA ALA A 58 9.21 5.85 8.15
C ALA A 58 9.22 4.38 8.59
N ALA A 59 8.23 3.59 8.18
CA ALA A 59 8.16 2.16 8.49
C ALA A 59 9.29 1.34 7.83
N ILE A 60 9.63 1.63 6.58
CA ILE A 60 10.78 1.00 5.88
C ILE A 60 12.09 1.39 6.57
N LYS A 61 12.28 2.68 6.89
CA LYS A 61 13.47 3.16 7.60
C LYS A 61 13.62 2.50 8.96
N ALA A 62 12.52 2.36 9.71
CA ALA A 62 12.53 1.67 11.00
C ALA A 62 12.92 0.19 10.84
N LYS A 63 12.38 -0.52 9.84
CA LYS A 63 12.78 -1.89 9.53
C LYS A 63 14.24 -2.03 9.10
N MET A 64 14.76 -1.08 8.31
CA MET A 64 16.16 -1.07 7.88
C MET A 64 17.12 -0.76 9.03
N ALA A 65 16.73 0.09 9.98
CA ALA A 65 17.52 0.38 11.18
C ALA A 65 17.59 -0.83 12.12
N ASP A 66 16.51 -1.61 12.22
CA ASP A 66 16.44 -2.83 13.02
C ASP A 66 17.27 -3.99 12.42
N SER A 67 17.41 -4.03 11.10
CA SER A 67 18.13 -5.11 10.39
C SER A 67 19.63 -4.87 10.20
N GLY A 68 20.21 -3.78 10.73
CA GLY A 68 21.66 -3.57 10.76
C GLY A 68 22.36 -3.55 9.39
N VAL A 69 21.63 -3.43 8.29
CA VAL A 69 22.22 -3.36 6.95
C VAL A 69 22.70 -1.93 6.71
N SER A 70 23.99 -1.72 6.97
CA SER A 70 24.73 -0.53 6.55
C SER A 70 24.61 -0.38 5.04
N GLY A 71 23.70 0.48 4.59
CA GLY A 71 23.51 0.80 3.18
C GLY A 71 24.72 1.56 2.67
N HIS A 72 25.68 0.86 2.07
CA HIS A 72 26.70 1.44 1.22
C HIS A 72 26.01 2.09 0.00
N GLN A 73 25.73 3.38 0.11
CA GLN A 73 25.29 4.20 -1.00
C GLN A 73 26.54 4.66 -1.75
N ASN A 74 26.87 3.93 -2.81
CA ASN A 74 27.92 4.28 -3.76
C ASN A 74 27.52 5.57 -4.49
N ARG A 75 28.14 6.70 -4.13
CA ARG A 75 28.11 7.94 -4.93
C ARG A 75 29.35 7.92 -5.81
N GLY A 76 29.11 7.85 -7.12
CA GLY A 76 30.16 7.88 -8.14
C GLY A 76 31.04 9.12 -8.03
N ALA A 77 32.32 8.89 -8.30
CA ALA A 77 33.31 9.88 -8.68
C ALA A 77 33.54 9.77 -10.18
#